data_AF-A0A6B3C9F5-F1
#
_entry.id   AF-A0A6B3C9F5-F1
#
_cell.length_a   1.000
_cell.length_b   1.000
_cell.length_c   1.000
_cell.angle_alpha   90.00
_cell.angle_beta   90.00
_cell.angle_gamma   90.00
#
_symmetry.space_group_name_H-M   'P 1'
#
loop_
_entity.id
_entity.type
_entity.pdbx_description
1 polymer ?
#
loop_
_entity_poly.entity_id
_entity_poly.type
_entity_poly.pdbx_seq_one_letter_code
_entity_poly.pdbx_strand_id
1 'polypeptide(L)'
;LAVVVYVGDVSSRVGPMTQAYQLNRAVDAYEPIEPDMLEAVDVPERWVPATAVRDVSETSGLVAATALPEGSLVQTGMLVPRPGVQPGFREVAIVVDAETGVAGKVAPGDHVDILATVDGDEQRPPRAEVWVSNALVLEVGIPQNMEDSDVGGNFTTTQGVPVTFALTSEDALRLAY
;
A
#
# COMPACT_ATOMS: atom_id res chain seq x y z
N LEU A 1 -31.23 -29.17 -21.13
CA LEU A 1 -30.77 -30.35 -20.37
C LEU A 1 -29.28 -30.72 -20.62
N ALA A 2 -28.49 -29.95 -21.39
CA ALA A 2 -27.10 -30.30 -21.71
C ALA A 2 -26.02 -29.54 -20.91
N VAL A 3 -26.37 -28.51 -20.14
CA VAL A 3 -25.40 -27.69 -19.38
C VAL A 3 -25.03 -28.33 -18.02
N VAL A 4 -25.86 -29.22 -17.49
CA VAL A 4 -25.60 -29.93 -16.21
C VAL A 4 -24.51 -30.99 -16.34
N VAL A 5 -24.22 -31.46 -17.56
CA VAL A 5 -23.29 -32.59 -17.79
C VAL A 5 -21.82 -32.16 -17.81
N TYR A 6 -21.52 -30.89 -18.09
CA TYR A 6 -20.13 -30.44 -18.20
C TYR A 6 -19.44 -30.25 -16.83
N VAL A 7 -20.19 -29.88 -15.79
CA VAL A 7 -19.65 -29.77 -14.42
C VAL A 7 -19.46 -31.16 -13.78
N GLY A 8 -20.18 -32.18 -14.26
CA GLY A 8 -20.05 -33.56 -13.78
C GLY A 8 -18.79 -34.30 -14.26
N ASP A 9 -18.33 -34.09 -15.50
CA ASP A 9 -17.28 -34.91 -16.12
C ASP A 9 -15.85 -34.57 -15.62
N VAL A 10 -15.59 -33.30 -15.28
CA VAL A 10 -14.25 -32.86 -14.82
C VAL A 10 -13.92 -33.36 -13.42
N SER A 11 -14.94 -33.51 -12.55
CA SER A 11 -14.78 -33.96 -11.16
C SER A 11 -14.13 -35.34 -11.04
N SER A 12 -14.38 -36.24 -12.00
CA SER A 12 -13.84 -37.62 -11.98
C SER A 12 -12.34 -37.70 -12.28
N ARG A 13 -11.74 -36.69 -12.93
CA ARG A 13 -10.34 -36.72 -13.39
C ARG A 13 -9.37 -35.99 -12.48
N VAL A 14 -9.85 -35.11 -11.60
CA VAL A 14 -9.01 -34.23 -10.78
C VAL A 14 -9.02 -34.56 -9.28
N GLY A 15 -9.89 -35.48 -8.84
CA GLY A 15 -10.02 -35.89 -7.44
C GLY A 15 -10.70 -34.82 -6.58
N PRO A 16 -10.50 -34.83 -5.25
CA PRO A 16 -11.22 -33.94 -4.35
C PRO A 16 -10.96 -32.46 -4.67
N MET A 17 -12.03 -31.67 -4.61
CA MET A 17 -11.99 -30.22 -4.73
C MET A 17 -11.87 -29.61 -3.34
N THR A 18 -11.26 -28.44 -3.29
CA THR A 18 -11.11 -27.68 -2.05
C THR A 18 -11.26 -26.19 -2.35
N GLN A 19 -11.73 -25.45 -1.37
CA GLN A 19 -11.93 -24.02 -1.48
C GLN A 19 -10.61 -23.28 -1.28
N ALA A 20 -10.36 -22.29 -2.11
CA ALA A 20 -9.30 -21.30 -1.93
C ALA A 20 -9.83 -19.93 -2.36
N TYR A 21 -9.04 -18.88 -2.16
CA TYR A 21 -9.44 -17.52 -2.48
C TYR A 21 -8.52 -16.89 -3.52
N GLN A 22 -9.12 -16.23 -4.50
CA GLN A 22 -8.43 -15.38 -5.47
C GLN A 22 -8.85 -13.92 -5.32
N LEU A 23 -8.03 -13.01 -5.84
CA LEU A 23 -8.40 -11.60 -5.92
C LEU A 23 -9.39 -11.35 -7.06
N ASN A 24 -10.45 -10.58 -6.81
CA ASN A 24 -11.41 -10.16 -7.85
C ASN A 24 -11.04 -8.83 -8.52
N ARG A 25 -9.94 -8.21 -8.09
CA ARG A 25 -9.33 -7.03 -8.70
C ARG A 25 -7.82 -7.02 -8.45
N ALA A 26 -7.10 -6.14 -9.12
CA ALA A 26 -5.72 -5.87 -8.76
C ALA A 26 -5.65 -5.18 -7.39
N VAL A 27 -4.59 -5.48 -6.64
CA VAL A 27 -4.30 -4.92 -5.31
C VAL A 27 -2.87 -4.38 -5.33
N ASP A 28 -2.67 -3.15 -4.88
CA ASP A 28 -1.35 -2.51 -4.87
C ASP A 28 -0.47 -3.01 -3.71
N ALA A 29 0.84 -2.76 -3.81
CA ALA A 29 1.75 -3.07 -2.72
C ALA A 29 1.37 -2.31 -1.45
N TYR A 30 1.39 -2.98 -0.30
CA TYR A 30 0.98 -2.49 1.00
C TYR A 30 -0.48 -2.06 1.12
N GLU A 31 -1.30 -2.32 0.10
CA GLU A 31 -2.74 -2.16 0.18
C GLU A 31 -3.35 -3.24 1.11
N PRO A 32 -4.32 -2.87 1.96
CA PRO A 32 -5.01 -3.82 2.84
C PRO A 32 -5.80 -4.86 2.08
N ILE A 33 -5.71 -6.13 2.50
CA ILE A 33 -6.56 -7.19 1.94
C ILE A 33 -7.92 -7.17 2.62
N GLU A 34 -8.92 -6.63 1.93
CA GLU A 34 -10.29 -6.57 2.42
C GLU A 34 -11.10 -7.82 1.99
N PRO A 35 -12.05 -8.29 2.81
CA PRO A 35 -12.86 -9.48 2.51
C PRO A 35 -13.60 -9.45 1.18
N ASP A 36 -14.03 -8.27 0.73
CA ASP A 36 -14.77 -8.07 -0.51
C ASP A 36 -13.90 -8.15 -1.77
N MET A 37 -12.57 -8.12 -1.61
CA MET A 37 -11.61 -8.36 -2.70
C MET A 37 -11.40 -9.86 -2.97
N LEU A 38 -11.86 -10.73 -2.06
CA LEU A 38 -11.61 -12.18 -2.10
C LEU A 38 -12.80 -12.92 -2.70
N GLU A 39 -12.56 -13.62 -3.79
CA GLU A 39 -13.52 -14.53 -4.42
C GLU A 39 -13.14 -15.97 -4.11
N ALA A 40 -14.11 -16.74 -3.58
CA ALA A 40 -13.94 -18.16 -3.33
C ALA A 40 -13.97 -18.95 -4.64
N VAL A 41 -12.96 -19.81 -4.84
CA VAL A 41 -12.84 -20.68 -6.00
C VAL A 41 -12.64 -22.13 -5.58
N ASP A 42 -13.31 -23.04 -6.29
CA ASP A 42 -13.14 -24.48 -6.12
C ASP A 42 -12.03 -24.98 -7.04
N VAL A 43 -10.97 -25.51 -6.43
CA VAL A 43 -9.76 -25.96 -7.12
C VAL A 43 -9.38 -27.36 -6.66
N PRO A 44 -8.86 -28.24 -7.54
CA PRO A 44 -8.45 -29.59 -7.14
C PRO A 44 -7.35 -29.54 -6.09
N GLU A 45 -7.50 -30.29 -4.99
CA GLU A 45 -6.57 -30.26 -3.85
C GLU A 45 -5.10 -30.39 -4.26
N ARG A 46 -4.82 -31.24 -5.25
CA ARG A 46 -3.46 -31.51 -5.74
C ARG A 46 -2.77 -30.34 -6.45
N TRP A 47 -3.52 -29.30 -6.82
CA TRP A 47 -3.03 -28.12 -7.53
C TRP A 47 -3.02 -26.87 -6.66
N VAL A 48 -3.60 -26.93 -5.46
CA VAL A 48 -3.60 -25.81 -4.52
C VAL A 48 -2.31 -25.85 -3.70
N PRO A 49 -1.51 -24.78 -3.69
CA PRO A 49 -0.36 -24.67 -2.80
C PRO A 49 -0.78 -24.83 -1.34
N ALA A 50 0.08 -25.43 -0.51
CA ALA A 50 -0.16 -25.52 0.93
C ALA A 50 -0.23 -24.14 1.61
N THR A 51 0.34 -23.12 0.98
CA THR A 51 0.35 -21.71 1.40
C THR A 51 -0.91 -20.94 1.00
N ALA A 52 -1.83 -21.54 0.22
CA ALA A 52 -3.05 -20.86 -0.20
C ALA A 52 -3.95 -20.56 1.01
N VAL A 53 -4.47 -19.34 1.07
CA VAL A 53 -5.44 -18.92 2.08
C VAL A 53 -6.72 -19.75 1.92
N ARG A 54 -7.22 -20.28 3.04
CA ARG A 54 -8.40 -21.17 3.10
C ARG A 54 -9.56 -20.55 3.87
N ASP A 55 -9.30 -19.51 4.63
CA ASP A 55 -10.31 -18.73 5.36
C ASP A 55 -10.00 -17.24 5.22
N VAL A 56 -11.02 -16.44 4.91
CA VAL A 56 -10.91 -14.97 4.77
C VAL A 56 -10.35 -14.31 6.03
N SER A 57 -10.61 -14.86 7.21
CA SER A 57 -10.07 -14.33 8.47
C SER A 57 -8.55 -14.37 8.55
N GLU A 58 -7.88 -15.23 7.77
CA GLU A 58 -6.41 -15.29 7.70
C GLU A 58 -5.79 -14.01 7.09
N THR A 59 -6.57 -13.22 6.34
CA THR A 59 -6.08 -11.97 5.73
C THR A 59 -6.28 -10.74 6.62
N SER A 60 -6.92 -10.91 7.78
CA SER A 60 -7.26 -9.80 8.66
C SER A 60 -6.03 -9.06 9.18
N GLY A 61 -5.98 -7.74 8.95
CA GLY A 61 -4.87 -6.89 9.37
C GLY A 61 -3.59 -7.03 8.52
N LEU A 62 -3.65 -7.80 7.44
CA LEU A 62 -2.55 -7.97 6.50
C LEU A 62 -2.71 -7.05 5.29
N VAL A 63 -1.57 -6.78 4.67
CA VAL A 63 -1.45 -6.04 3.41
C VAL A 63 -0.73 -6.88 2.38
N ALA A 64 -0.91 -6.58 1.10
CA ALA A 64 -0.12 -7.21 0.04
C ALA A 64 1.35 -6.82 0.17
N ALA A 65 2.26 -7.79 0.12
CA ALA A 65 3.71 -7.51 0.19
C ALA A 65 4.25 -6.83 -1.08
N THR A 66 3.52 -6.98 -2.19
CA THR A 66 3.82 -6.43 -3.52
C THR A 66 2.49 -6.24 -4.26
N ALA A 67 2.51 -5.60 -5.42
CA ALA A 67 1.34 -5.52 -6.28
C ALA A 67 0.90 -6.92 -6.75
N LEU A 68 -0.38 -7.23 -6.58
CA LEU A 68 -1.00 -8.51 -6.94
C LEU A 68 -2.05 -8.28 -8.03
N PRO A 69 -1.96 -8.97 -9.19
CA PRO A 69 -2.97 -8.83 -10.23
C PRO A 69 -4.30 -9.52 -9.86
N GLU A 70 -5.38 -9.07 -10.49
CA GLU A 70 -6.68 -9.75 -10.47
C GLU A 70 -6.54 -11.23 -10.87
N GLY A 71 -7.30 -12.09 -10.20
CA GLY A 71 -7.27 -13.55 -10.38
C GLY A 71 -6.10 -14.25 -9.67
N SER A 72 -5.24 -13.52 -8.96
CA SER A 72 -4.16 -14.15 -8.19
C SER A 72 -4.72 -14.99 -7.05
N LEU A 73 -4.31 -16.26 -6.99
CA LEU A 73 -4.58 -17.12 -5.84
C LEU A 73 -3.82 -16.58 -4.61
N VAL A 74 -4.56 -16.18 -3.59
CA VAL A 74 -3.98 -15.55 -2.40
C VAL A 74 -3.24 -16.58 -1.57
N GLN A 75 -1.98 -16.29 -1.27
CA GLN A 75 -1.12 -17.14 -0.46
C GLN A 75 -0.59 -16.36 0.73
N THR A 76 -0.43 -17.03 1.87
CA THR A 76 0.07 -16.42 3.12
C THR A 76 1.42 -15.74 2.94
N GLY A 77 2.31 -16.27 2.09
CA GLY A 77 3.61 -15.68 1.79
C GLY A 77 3.56 -14.40 0.92
N MET A 78 2.40 -14.06 0.35
CA MET A 78 2.18 -12.81 -0.39
C MET A 78 1.71 -11.67 0.51
N LEU A 79 1.42 -11.98 1.78
CA LEU A 79 0.82 -11.07 2.74
C LEU A 79 1.80 -10.78 3.88
N VAL A 80 1.82 -9.55 4.34
CA VAL A 80 2.64 -9.11 5.48
C VAL A 80 1.80 -8.28 6.46
N PRO A 81 2.17 -8.22 7.74
CA PRO A 81 1.54 -7.30 8.67
C PRO A 81 1.72 -5.86 8.20
N ARG A 82 0.66 -5.05 8.27
CA ARG A 82 0.71 -3.64 7.86
C ARG A 82 1.84 -2.90 8.59
N PRO A 83 2.88 -2.39 7.90
CA PRO A 83 4.08 -1.83 8.54
C PRO A 83 3.81 -0.66 9.48
N GLY A 84 2.96 0.29 9.07
CA GLY A 84 2.74 1.53 9.82
C GLY A 84 1.94 1.42 11.12
N VAL A 85 1.33 0.25 11.38
CA VAL A 85 0.59 -0.05 12.62
C VAL A 85 1.30 -1.08 13.50
N GLN A 86 2.52 -1.48 13.13
CA GLN A 86 3.34 -2.35 13.97
C GLN A 86 3.87 -1.60 15.19
N PRO A 87 4.11 -2.28 16.33
CA PRO A 87 4.75 -1.67 17.48
C PRO A 87 6.07 -0.97 17.11
N GLY A 88 6.21 0.30 17.49
CA GLY A 88 7.39 1.12 17.19
C GLY A 88 7.29 1.95 15.91
N PHE A 89 6.30 1.70 15.05
CA PHE A 89 6.05 2.47 13.82
C PHE A 89 4.81 3.35 13.91
N ARG A 90 4.75 4.37 13.05
CA ARG A 90 3.63 5.30 12.86
C ARG A 90 3.43 5.60 11.38
N GLU A 91 2.19 5.67 10.95
CA GLU A 91 1.82 6.19 9.63
C GLU A 91 1.78 7.72 9.70
N VAL A 92 2.55 8.37 8.81
CA VAL A 92 2.59 9.83 8.70
C VAL A 92 2.31 10.21 7.25
N ALA A 93 1.25 10.98 7.03
CA ALA A 93 0.91 11.54 5.73
C ALA A 93 1.53 12.94 5.59
N ILE A 94 2.33 13.14 4.55
CA ILE A 94 2.94 14.42 4.20
C ILE A 94 2.40 14.82 2.83
N VAL A 95 1.90 16.03 2.71
CA VAL A 95 1.48 16.56 1.41
C VAL A 95 2.70 17.13 0.70
N VAL A 96 3.00 16.62 -0.49
CA VAL A 96 4.11 17.07 -1.33
C VAL A 96 3.58 17.80 -2.56
N ASP A 97 4.32 18.78 -3.04
CA ASP A 97 4.00 19.49 -4.27
C ASP A 97 4.07 18.54 -5.48
N ALA A 98 3.06 18.55 -6.35
CA ALA A 98 2.96 17.63 -7.47
C ALA A 98 4.01 17.89 -8.58
N GLU A 99 4.47 19.13 -8.71
CA GLU A 99 5.40 19.58 -9.76
C GLU A 99 6.86 19.27 -9.39
N THR A 100 7.20 19.40 -8.11
CA THR A 100 8.57 19.28 -7.59
C THR A 100 8.79 18.06 -6.71
N GLY A 101 7.72 17.48 -6.15
CA GLY A 101 7.81 16.57 -5.02
C GLY A 101 8.15 15.13 -5.36
N VAL A 102 7.74 14.58 -6.51
CA VAL A 102 7.99 13.16 -6.85
C VAL A 102 7.74 12.79 -8.32
N ALA A 103 7.36 13.71 -9.22
CA ALA A 103 7.15 13.47 -10.66
C ALA A 103 6.39 12.17 -11.05
N GLY A 104 5.51 11.66 -10.17
CA GLY A 104 4.86 10.35 -10.34
C GLY A 104 5.81 9.16 -10.39
N LYS A 105 7.03 9.28 -9.83
CA LYS A 105 8.08 8.25 -9.80
C LYS A 105 8.11 7.42 -8.53
N VAL A 106 7.46 7.91 -7.47
CA VAL A 106 7.34 7.18 -6.22
C VAL A 106 6.04 6.38 -6.22
N ALA A 107 6.15 5.13 -5.79
CA ALA A 107 5.07 4.18 -5.63
C ALA A 107 5.09 3.57 -4.22
N PRO A 108 3.95 3.00 -3.77
CA PRO A 108 3.95 2.15 -2.59
C PRO A 108 5.04 1.08 -2.65
N GLY A 109 5.83 0.99 -1.58
CA GLY A 109 6.98 0.12 -1.46
C GLY A 109 8.33 0.74 -1.78
N ASP A 110 8.36 1.95 -2.33
CA ASP A 110 9.61 2.69 -2.48
C ASP A 110 10.15 3.14 -1.11
N HIS A 111 11.48 3.25 -1.04
CA HIS A 111 12.16 3.86 0.09
C HIS A 111 12.75 5.21 -0.35
N VAL A 112 12.46 6.25 0.43
CA VAL A 112 12.91 7.62 0.15
C VAL A 112 13.49 8.30 1.38
N ASP A 113 14.29 9.34 1.16
CA ASP A 113 14.74 10.22 2.22
C ASP A 113 13.82 11.45 2.32
N ILE A 114 13.55 11.90 3.53
CA ILE A 114 12.78 13.12 3.81
C ILE A 114 13.78 14.20 4.22
N LEU A 115 13.88 15.24 3.38
CA LEU A 115 14.73 16.39 3.62
C LEU A 115 13.89 17.54 4.14
N ALA A 116 14.40 18.23 5.17
CA ALA A 116 13.84 19.47 5.64
C ALA A 116 14.78 20.63 5.32
N THR A 117 14.21 21.74 4.90
CA THR A 117 14.92 23.01 4.79
C THR A 117 14.79 23.72 6.12
N VAL A 118 15.93 23.99 6.76
CA VAL A 118 16.01 24.82 7.96
C VAL A 118 16.36 26.23 7.51
N ASP A 119 15.48 27.18 7.79
CA ASP A 119 15.71 28.58 7.49
C ASP A 119 16.95 29.11 8.21
N GLY A 120 17.65 30.02 7.53
CA GLY A 120 18.78 30.72 8.09
C GLY A 120 18.35 31.85 9.02
N ASP A 121 19.27 32.28 9.87
CA ASP A 121 19.15 33.51 10.65
C ASP A 121 20.31 34.47 10.31
N GLU A 122 20.38 35.63 10.96
CA GLU A 122 21.44 36.62 10.72
C GLU A 122 22.86 36.06 10.90
N GLN A 123 23.02 34.94 11.62
CA GLN A 123 24.31 34.31 11.90
C GLN A 123 24.54 33.01 11.11
N ARG A 124 23.51 32.37 10.57
CA ARG A 124 23.60 31.06 9.91
C ARG A 124 22.82 31.03 8.59
N PRO A 125 23.44 30.61 7.47
CA PRO A 125 22.72 30.47 6.22
C PRO A 125 21.67 29.34 6.29
N PRO A 126 20.61 29.41 5.46
CA PRO A 126 19.66 28.31 5.32
C PRO A 126 20.36 27.04 4.84
N ARG A 127 19.90 25.89 5.30
CA ARG A 127 20.51 24.60 4.97
C ARG A 127 19.46 23.51 4.86
N ALA A 128 19.70 22.56 3.96
CA ALA A 128 18.92 21.34 3.86
C ALA A 128 19.59 20.24 4.70
N GLU A 129 18.78 19.51 5.46
CA GLU A 129 19.23 18.38 6.26
C GLU A 129 18.33 17.17 5.99
N VAL A 130 18.92 15.97 5.97
CA VAL A 130 18.13 14.73 5.96
C VAL A 130 17.59 14.51 7.36
N TRP A 131 16.27 14.51 7.49
CA TRP A 131 15.58 14.34 8.77
C TRP A 131 15.19 12.90 9.02
N VAL A 132 14.71 12.24 7.96
CA VAL A 132 14.39 10.82 7.98
C VAL A 132 15.07 10.18 6.78
N SER A 133 15.77 9.08 7.02
CA SER A 133 16.39 8.30 5.96
C SER A 133 15.62 7.01 5.73
N ASN A 134 15.55 6.57 4.47
CA ASN A 134 14.99 5.27 4.09
C ASN A 134 13.53 5.04 4.56
N ALA A 135 12.71 6.09 4.55
CA ALA A 135 11.29 6.02 4.85
C ALA A 135 10.55 5.17 3.81
N LEU A 136 9.81 4.16 4.28
CA LEU A 136 8.97 3.32 3.43
C LEU A 136 7.70 4.08 3.05
N VAL A 137 7.43 4.19 1.75
CA VAL A 137 6.19 4.72 1.20
C VAL A 137 5.11 3.64 1.27
N LEU A 138 4.02 3.93 1.97
CA LEU A 138 2.86 3.04 2.08
C LEU A 138 1.79 3.35 1.05
N GLU A 139 1.55 4.63 0.78
CA GLU A 139 0.47 5.07 -0.10
C GLU A 139 0.83 6.38 -0.78
N VAL A 140 0.42 6.53 -2.04
CA VAL A 140 0.46 7.79 -2.78
C VAL A 140 -0.97 8.11 -3.19
N GLY A 141 -1.54 9.16 -2.60
CA GLY A 141 -2.91 9.55 -2.88
C GLY A 141 -3.07 10.33 -4.19
N ILE A 142 -4.30 10.75 -4.46
CA ILE A 142 -4.63 11.49 -5.68
C ILE A 142 -4.25 12.98 -5.49
N PRO A 143 -3.69 13.64 -6.51
CA PRO A 143 -3.42 15.08 -6.46
C PRO A 143 -4.68 15.91 -6.15
N GLN A 144 -4.58 16.81 -5.19
CA GLN A 144 -5.65 17.71 -4.76
C GLN A 144 -5.23 19.18 -4.90
N ASN A 145 -6.19 20.06 -5.19
CA ASN A 145 -5.92 21.49 -5.21
C ASN A 145 -5.81 22.00 -3.77
N MET A 146 -4.71 22.66 -3.46
CA MET A 146 -4.48 23.35 -2.21
C MET A 146 -4.56 24.85 -2.46
N GLU A 147 -5.29 25.54 -1.61
CA GLU A 147 -5.29 27.00 -1.56
C GLU A 147 -4.22 27.41 -0.57
N ASP A 148 -3.07 27.84 -1.08
CA ASP A 148 -2.03 28.41 -0.23
C ASP A 148 -2.18 29.93 -0.17
N SER A 149 -2.00 30.49 1.02
CA SER A 149 -2.15 31.92 1.25
C SER A 149 -0.78 32.51 1.53
N ASP A 150 -0.24 33.26 0.57
CA ASP A 150 1.01 33.98 0.78
C ASP A 150 0.84 35.08 1.84
N VAL A 151 1.95 35.50 2.46
CA VAL A 151 2.02 36.60 3.46
C VAL A 151 1.43 37.93 2.92
N GLY A 152 1.29 38.06 1.60
CA GLY A 152 0.67 39.19 0.91
C GLY A 152 -0.83 39.05 0.60
N GLY A 153 -1.50 37.97 1.01
CA GLY A 153 -2.92 37.72 0.75
C GLY A 153 -3.26 37.33 -0.70
N ASN A 154 -2.25 36.90 -1.47
CA ASN A 154 -2.46 36.32 -2.80
C ASN A 154 -2.66 34.81 -2.65
N PHE A 155 -3.70 34.28 -3.31
CA PHE A 155 -3.99 32.85 -3.32
C PHE A 155 -3.29 32.22 -4.51
N THR A 156 -2.35 31.31 -4.27
CA THR A 156 -1.79 30.44 -5.31
C THR A 156 -2.45 29.07 -5.16
N THR A 157 -3.04 28.57 -6.24
CA THR A 157 -3.56 27.19 -6.26
C THR A 157 -2.40 26.28 -6.62
N THR A 158 -1.84 25.60 -5.63
CA THR A 158 -0.80 24.59 -5.82
C THR A 158 -1.44 23.21 -5.75
N GLN A 159 -1.00 22.28 -6.60
CA GLN A 159 -1.48 20.91 -6.54
C GLN A 159 -0.61 20.10 -5.56
N GLY A 160 -1.23 19.58 -4.49
CA GLY A 160 -0.58 18.75 -3.48
C GLY A 160 -0.96 17.28 -3.62
N VAL A 161 -0.01 16.38 -3.44
CA VAL A 161 -0.22 14.93 -3.42
C VAL A 161 0.07 14.42 -2.01
N PRO A 162 -0.90 13.82 -1.29
CA PRO A 162 -0.61 13.21 0.00
C PRO A 162 0.19 11.92 -0.20
N VAL A 163 1.31 11.79 0.51
CA VAL A 163 2.13 10.57 0.54
C VAL A 163 2.20 10.07 1.98
N THR A 164 1.81 8.82 2.21
CA THR A 164 1.82 8.18 3.53
C THR A 164 3.08 7.34 3.69
N PHE A 165 3.79 7.54 4.80
CA PHE A 165 5.03 6.85 5.12
C PHE A 165 4.89 6.00 6.38
N ALA A 166 5.55 4.84 6.42
CA ALA A 166 5.81 4.11 7.66
C ALA A 166 7.11 4.62 8.28
N LEU A 167 6.99 5.35 9.39
CA LEU A 167 8.12 5.94 10.09
C LEU A 167 8.31 5.29 11.46
N THR A 168 9.55 5.30 11.97
CA THR A 168 9.77 4.96 13.37
C THR A 168 9.09 6.00 14.27
N SER A 169 8.77 5.62 15.51
CA SER A 169 8.17 6.57 16.46
C SER A 169 9.08 7.77 16.75
N GLU A 170 10.40 7.59 16.64
CA GLU A 170 11.40 8.64 16.78
C GLU A 170 11.39 9.60 15.57
N ASP A 171 11.42 9.06 14.35
CA ASP A 171 11.37 9.85 13.13
C ASP A 171 10.05 10.62 12.99
N ALA A 172 8.93 9.98 13.33
CA ALA A 172 7.63 10.62 13.35
C ALA A 172 7.57 11.77 14.37
N LEU A 173 8.19 11.61 15.55
CA LEU A 173 8.26 12.69 16.54
C LEU A 173 9.13 13.84 16.04
N ARG A 174 10.26 13.53 15.39
CA ARG A 174 11.16 14.52 14.80
C ARG A 174 10.52 15.34 13.68
N LEU A 175 9.58 14.77 12.92
CA LEU A 175 8.82 15.54 11.92
C LEU A 175 7.73 16.42 12.55
N ALA A 176 7.21 16.05 13.71
CA ALA A 176 6.13 16.78 14.37
C ALA A 176 6.61 17.98 15.21
N TYR A 177 7.87 17.99 15.67
CA TYR A 177 8.44 18.98 16.59
C TYR A 177 9.90 19.30 16.25
#